data_AF-A0A068S485-F1
#
_entry.id   AF-A0A068S485-F1
#
_cell.length_a   1.000
_cell.length_b   1.000
_cell.length_c   1.000
_cell.angle_alpha   90.00
_cell.angle_beta   90.00
_cell.angle_gamma   90.00
#
_symmetry.space_group_name_H-M   'P 1'
#
loop_
_entity.id
_entity.type
_entity.pdbx_description
1 polymer ?
#
loop_
_entity_poly.entity_id
_entity_poly.type
_entity_poly.pdbx_seq_one_letter_code
_entity_poly.pdbx_strand_id
1 'polypeptide(L)'
;MTTHQVAGFALSESPLISTLGVEELVNRATQQGSFLAELLKMLDPQNIATNETAKDAYEECVKLRSHISEQLWVVCENENVTSLETTMESLARVCARYEFLKDVAEGDWEIIDHRVPIC
;
A
#
# COMPACT_ATOMS: atom_id res chain seq x y z
N MET A 1 -33.81 -4.10 -2.75
CA MET A 1 -32.37 -4.19 -3.02
C MET A 1 -32.08 -3.32 -4.23
N THR A 2 -31.57 -2.11 -4.00
CA THR A 2 -31.33 -1.09 -5.03
C THR A 2 -29.84 -1.08 -5.37
N THR A 3 -29.48 -1.71 -6.48
CA THR A 3 -28.13 -1.69 -7.06
C THR A 3 -27.88 -0.32 -7.67
N HIS A 4 -26.96 0.46 -7.08
CA HIS A 4 -26.48 1.72 -7.67
C HIS A 4 -25.44 1.38 -8.74
N GLN A 5 -25.86 1.42 -10.01
CA GLN A 5 -24.96 1.32 -11.16
C GLN A 5 -24.39 2.70 -11.48
N VAL A 6 -23.07 2.84 -11.47
CA VAL A 6 -22.37 3.94 -12.14
C VAL A 6 -21.34 3.32 -13.07
N ALA A 7 -21.46 3.61 -14.38
CA ALA A 7 -20.46 3.34 -15.42
C ALA A 7 -19.96 1.89 -15.60
N GLY A 8 -20.84 0.87 -15.55
CA GLY A 8 -20.56 -0.45 -16.15
C GLY A 8 -19.51 -1.33 -15.46
N PHE A 9 -18.91 -0.89 -14.35
CA PHE A 9 -18.08 -1.74 -13.51
C PHE A 9 -18.93 -2.30 -12.37
N ALA A 10 -19.19 -3.61 -12.42
CA ALA A 10 -19.69 -4.32 -11.26
C ALA A 10 -18.56 -4.37 -10.23
N LEU A 11 -18.55 -3.39 -9.31
CA LEU A 11 -17.73 -3.47 -8.10
C LEU A 11 -18.28 -4.65 -7.31
N SER A 12 -17.63 -5.80 -7.43
CA SER A 12 -17.87 -6.95 -6.58
C SER A 12 -17.56 -6.53 -5.15
N GLU A 13 -18.60 -6.11 -4.43
CA GLU A 13 -18.55 -5.73 -3.02
C GLU A 13 -17.92 -6.89 -2.24
N SER A 14 -16.65 -6.74 -1.88
CA SER A 14 -16.07 -7.50 -0.77
C SER A 14 -16.66 -6.90 0.52
N PRO A 15 -17.57 -7.60 1.23
CA PRO A 15 -18.47 -6.98 2.20
C PRO A 15 -17.82 -6.60 3.54
N LEU A 16 -16.50 -6.67 3.66
CA LEU A 16 -15.79 -6.42 4.91
C LEU A 16 -15.08 -5.06 4.98
N ILE A 17 -14.89 -4.36 3.85
CA ILE A 17 -14.16 -3.08 3.85
C ILE A 17 -15.08 -1.91 3.47
N SER A 18 -16.18 -2.13 2.75
CA SER A 18 -17.13 -1.09 2.33
C SER A 18 -17.92 -0.43 3.47
N THR A 19 -17.72 -0.84 4.73
CA THR A 19 -18.39 -0.28 5.91
C THR A 19 -17.47 0.52 6.82
N LEU A 20 -16.16 0.60 6.54
CA LEU A 20 -15.26 1.48 7.29
C LEU A 20 -15.54 2.94 6.91
N GLY A 21 -15.79 3.78 7.91
CA GLY A 21 -15.73 5.23 7.73
C GLY A 21 -14.31 5.65 7.33
N VAL A 22 -14.19 6.78 6.63
CA VAL A 22 -12.90 7.33 6.14
C VAL A 22 -11.86 7.45 7.27
N GLU A 23 -12.28 7.86 8.46
CA GLU A 23 -11.40 7.98 9.64
C GLU A 23 -10.86 6.62 10.11
N GLU A 24 -11.72 5.60 10.18
CA GLU A 24 -11.33 4.24 10.56
C GLU A 24 -10.38 3.64 9.51
N LEU A 25 -10.62 3.92 8.24
CA LEU A 25 -9.76 3.49 7.14
C LEU A 25 -8.36 4.10 7.27
N VAL A 26 -8.29 5.41 7.51
CA VAL A 26 -7.04 6.14 7.73
C VAL A 26 -6.30 5.60 8.96
N ASN A 27 -6.99 5.36 10.07
CA ASN A 27 -6.41 4.80 11.28
C ASN A 27 -5.82 3.40 11.03
N ARG A 28 -6.60 2.52 10.40
CA ARG A 28 -6.15 1.16 10.07
C ARG A 28 -4.96 1.17 9.13
N ALA A 29 -4.99 1.98 8.08
CA ALA A 29 -3.90 2.14 7.14
C ALA A 29 -2.62 2.69 7.80
N THR A 30 -2.77 3.66 8.70
CA THR A 30 -1.64 4.23 9.45
C THR A 30 -1.01 3.20 10.38
N GLN A 31 -1.82 2.44 11.11
CA GLN A 31 -1.34 1.38 12.00
C GLN A 31 -0.64 0.27 11.21
N GLN A 32 -1.27 -0.20 10.14
CA GLN A 32 -0.72 -1.28 9.31
C GLN A 32 0.58 -0.86 8.62
N GLY A 33 0.63 0.35 8.06
CA GLY A 33 1.85 0.90 7.46
C GLY A 33 2.98 1.07 8.47
N SER A 34 2.66 1.52 9.69
CA SER A 34 3.64 1.63 10.78
C SER A 34 4.15 0.26 11.21
N PHE A 35 3.27 -0.73 11.34
CA PHE A 35 3.64 -2.10 11.66
C PHE A 35 4.61 -2.68 10.62
N LEU A 36 4.28 -2.56 9.34
CA LEU A 36 5.18 -3.02 8.27
C LEU A 36 6.51 -2.27 8.31
N ALA A 37 6.50 -0.94 8.53
CA ALA A 37 7.72 -0.15 8.59
C ALA A 37 8.66 -0.57 9.73
N GLU A 38 8.12 -0.86 10.92
CA GLU A 38 8.90 -1.37 12.05
C GLU A 38 9.39 -2.80 11.80
N LEU A 39 8.54 -3.66 11.24
CA LEU A 39 8.92 -5.02 10.87
C LEU A 39 10.10 -5.03 9.87
N LEU A 40 10.06 -4.15 8.86
CA LEU A 40 11.13 -3.97 7.88
C LEU A 40 12.42 -3.35 8.44
N LYS A 41 12.38 -2.71 9.62
CA LYS A 41 13.60 -2.25 10.32
C LYS A 41 14.26 -3.36 11.11
N MET A 42 13.46 -4.31 11.60
CA MET A 42 13.94 -5.42 12.42
C MET A 42 14.39 -6.63 11.59
N LEU A 43 13.84 -6.77 10.37
CA LEU A 43 14.19 -7.87 9.48
C LEU A 43 15.51 -7.63 8.77
N ASP A 44 16.32 -8.69 8.73
CA ASP A 44 17.43 -8.79 7.78
C ASP A 44 16.85 -8.84 6.36
N PRO A 45 17.35 -8.01 5.42
CA PRO A 45 16.93 -8.05 4.02
C PRO A 45 16.91 -9.47 3.43
N GLN A 46 17.88 -10.32 3.79
CA GLN A 46 17.97 -11.69 3.27
C GLN A 46 16.80 -12.60 3.71
N ASN A 47 16.10 -12.24 4.79
CA ASN A 47 15.00 -13.02 5.34
C ASN A 47 13.62 -12.50 4.89
N ILE A 48 13.55 -11.39 4.15
CA ILE A 48 12.28 -10.77 3.75
C ILE A 48 11.47 -11.67 2.80
N ALA A 49 12.14 -12.34 1.85
CA ALA A 49 11.47 -13.20 0.88
C ALA A 49 10.76 -14.41 1.53
N THR A 50 11.26 -14.87 2.67
CA THR A 50 10.71 -16.02 3.41
C THR A 50 9.83 -15.62 4.59
N ASN A 51 9.69 -14.32 4.89
CA ASN A 51 8.93 -13.86 6.04
C ASN A 51 7.45 -13.69 5.69
N GLU A 52 6.64 -14.68 6.05
CA GLU A 52 5.18 -14.67 5.81
C GLU A 52 4.50 -13.48 6.49
N THR A 53 4.92 -13.10 7.70
CA THR A 53 4.35 -11.94 8.40
C THR A 53 4.59 -10.63 7.66
N ALA A 54 5.77 -10.44 7.07
CA ALA A 54 6.09 -9.26 6.28
C ALA A 54 5.31 -9.24 4.96
N LYS A 55 5.14 -10.41 4.33
CA LYS A 55 4.33 -10.56 3.13
C LYS A 55 2.86 -10.26 3.40
N ASP A 56 2.27 -10.84 4.45
CA ASP A 56 0.88 -10.60 4.84
C ASP A 56 0.64 -9.12 5.18
N ALA A 57 1.58 -8.51 5.91
CA ALA A 57 1.51 -7.11 6.26
C ALA A 57 1.60 -6.18 5.04
N TYR A 58 2.44 -6.55 4.06
CA TYR A 58 2.54 -5.89 2.76
C TYR A 58 1.25 -6.02 1.95
N GLU A 59 0.69 -7.22 1.81
CA GLU A 59 -0.56 -7.46 1.08
C GLU A 59 -1.74 -6.67 1.67
N GLU A 60 -1.80 -6.56 2.99
CA GLU A 60 -2.80 -5.73 3.67
C GLU A 60 -2.60 -4.23 3.39
N CYS A 61 -1.34 -3.74 3.38
CA CYS A 61 -1.04 -2.36 2.98
C CYS A 61 -1.49 -2.08 1.53
N VAL A 62 -1.29 -3.03 0.61
CA VAL A 62 -1.72 -2.91 -0.78
C VAL A 62 -3.24 -2.85 -0.90
N LYS A 63 -3.97 -3.70 -0.17
CA LYS A 63 -5.45 -3.67 -0.12
C LYS A 63 -5.97 -2.34 0.42
N LEU A 64 -5.38 -1.83 1.51
CA LEU A 64 -5.76 -0.55 2.10
C LEU A 64 -5.47 0.61 1.15
N ARG A 65 -4.36 0.57 0.41
CA ARG A 65 -4.04 1.56 -0.63
C ARG A 65 -5.07 1.58 -1.76
N SER A 66 -5.51 0.40 -2.22
CA SER A 66 -6.57 0.29 -3.23
C SER A 66 -7.88 0.91 -2.70
N HIS A 67 -8.26 0.61 -1.47
CA HIS A 67 -9.48 1.13 -0.87
C HIS A 67 -9.42 2.65 -0.67
N ILE A 68 -8.28 3.19 -0.22
CA ILE A 68 -8.08 4.64 -0.12
C ILE A 68 -8.20 5.31 -1.49
N SER A 69 -7.64 4.71 -2.53
CA SER A 69 -7.77 5.21 -3.91
C SER A 69 -9.22 5.25 -4.37
N GLU A 70 -10.01 4.23 -4.05
CA GLU A 70 -11.45 4.19 -4.34
C GLU A 70 -12.20 5.30 -3.58
N GLN A 71 -11.88 5.51 -2.30
CA GLN A 71 -12.48 6.58 -1.49
C GLN A 71 -12.12 7.97 -2.02
N LEU A 72 -10.87 8.20 -2.44
CA LEU A 72 -10.46 9.47 -3.06
C LEU A 72 -11.25 9.76 -4.35
N TRP A 73 -11.64 8.73 -5.10
CA TRP A 73 -12.47 8.88 -6.30
C TRP A 73 -13.92 9.28 -5.99
N VAL A 74 -14.44 8.85 -4.84
CA VAL A 74 -15.82 9.10 -4.40
C VAL A 74 -15.93 10.43 -3.66
N VAL A 75 -14.86 10.85 -2.99
CA VAL A 75 -14.85 11.97 -2.05
C VAL A 75 -14.21 13.20 -2.71
N CYS A 76 -14.97 13.89 -3.56
CA CYS A 76 -14.50 15.11 -4.23
C CYS A 76 -14.51 16.38 -3.34
N GLU A 77 -15.15 16.36 -2.16
CA GLU A 77 -15.41 17.58 -1.36
C GLU A 77 -15.35 17.37 0.17
N ASN A 78 -14.44 16.54 0.71
CA ASN A 78 -14.27 16.44 2.17
C ASN A 78 -12.93 16.99 2.67
N GLU A 79 -12.96 17.51 3.89
CA GLU A 79 -11.80 17.85 4.73
C GLU A 79 -10.85 16.66 4.98
N ASN A 80 -11.30 15.44 4.67
CA ASN A 80 -10.55 14.19 4.84
C ASN A 80 -9.72 13.79 3.60
N VAL A 81 -9.78 14.54 2.50
CA VAL A 81 -8.97 14.22 1.30
C VAL A 81 -7.49 14.29 1.61
N THR A 82 -7.03 15.33 2.31
CA THR A 82 -5.61 15.47 2.69
C THR A 82 -5.13 14.33 3.59
N SER A 83 -5.97 13.83 4.51
CA SER A 83 -5.59 12.71 5.38
C SER A 83 -5.52 11.40 4.60
N LEU A 84 -6.43 11.16 3.65
CA LEU A 84 -6.38 10.03 2.73
C LEU A 84 -5.14 10.06 1.83
N GLU A 85 -4.82 11.21 1.22
CA GLU A 85 -3.62 11.40 0.39
C GLU A 85 -2.34 11.15 1.19
N THR A 86 -2.21 11.76 2.37
CA THR A 86 -1.04 11.58 3.26
C THR A 86 -0.86 10.10 3.64
N THR A 87 -1.97 9.43 3.94
CA THR A 87 -1.96 8.00 4.30
C THR A 87 -1.57 7.14 3.09
N MET A 88 -2.08 7.47 1.90
CA MET A 88 -1.74 6.80 0.65
C MET A 88 -0.25 6.92 0.33
N GLU A 89 0.33 8.10 0.50
CA GLU A 89 1.78 8.34 0.32
C GLU A 89 2.63 7.56 1.33
N SER A 90 2.17 7.48 2.58
CA SER A 90 2.84 6.70 3.63
C SER A 90 2.84 5.21 3.30
N LEU A 91 1.68 4.66 2.92
CA LEU A 91 1.54 3.28 2.46
C LEU A 91 2.40 3.00 1.21
N ALA A 92 2.41 3.91 0.24
CA ALA A 92 3.21 3.76 -0.97
C ALA A 92 4.71 3.67 -0.64
N ARG A 93 5.21 4.53 0.25
CA ARG A 93 6.63 4.51 0.67
C ARG A 93 7.01 3.21 1.38
N VAL A 94 6.18 2.70 2.29
CA VAL A 94 6.51 1.46 3.00
C VAL A 94 6.39 0.22 2.10
N CYS A 95 5.41 0.19 1.19
CA CYS A 95 5.30 -0.85 0.17
C CYS A 95 6.54 -0.87 -0.75
N ALA A 96 6.95 0.29 -1.27
CA ALA A 96 8.14 0.40 -2.12
C ALA A 96 9.41 -0.05 -1.38
N ARG A 97 9.50 0.20 -0.07
CA ARG A 97 10.61 -0.30 0.74
C ARG A 97 10.58 -1.83 0.88
N TYR A 98 9.41 -2.44 1.05
CA TYR A 98 9.28 -3.90 1.08
C TYR A 98 9.74 -4.49 -0.27
N GLU A 99 9.24 -3.96 -1.39
CA GLU A 99 9.59 -4.38 -2.74
C GLU A 99 11.11 -4.27 -2.98
N PHE A 100 11.71 -3.11 -2.68
CA PHE A 100 13.15 -2.90 -2.76
C PHE A 100 13.95 -3.97 -2.01
N LEU A 101 13.56 -4.24 -0.75
CA LEU A 101 14.29 -5.19 0.09
C LEU A 101 14.10 -6.63 -0.38
N LYS A 102 12.93 -6.94 -0.95
CA LYS A 102 12.67 -8.21 -1.59
C LYS A 102 13.56 -8.38 -2.83
N ASP A 103 13.67 -7.36 -3.67
CA ASP A 103 14.55 -7.39 -4.86
C ASP A 103 16.03 -7.54 -4.45
N VAL A 104 16.45 -6.89 -3.34
CA VAL A 104 17.79 -7.10 -2.74
C VAL A 104 17.99 -8.56 -2.33
N ALA A 105 16.98 -9.17 -1.70
CA ALA A 105 17.05 -10.56 -1.24
C ALA A 105 17.11 -11.55 -2.40
N GLU A 106 16.36 -11.28 -3.47
CA GLU A 106 16.30 -12.11 -4.67
C GLU A 106 17.55 -11.95 -5.56
N GLY A 107 18.41 -10.96 -5.25
CA GLY A 107 19.63 -10.72 -6.00
C GLY A 107 19.39 -10.08 -7.36
N ASP A 108 18.18 -9.56 -7.62
CA ASP A 108 17.77 -8.93 -8.88
C ASP A 108 18.14 -7.43 -8.93
N TRP A 109 19.21 -7.08 -8.21
CA TRP A 109 19.85 -5.78 -8.32
C TRP A 109 20.79 -5.80 -9.51
N GLU A 110 20.23 -5.63 -10.72
CA GLU A 110 21.04 -5.09 -11.80
C GLU A 110 21.52 -3.70 -11.37
N ILE A 111 22.74 -3.65 -10.83
CA ILE A 111 23.47 -2.41 -10.60
C ILE A 111 23.53 -1.74 -11.97
N ILE A 112 22.77 -0.66 -12.16
CA ILE A 112 22.92 0.22 -13.32
C ILE A 112 24.35 0.77 -13.24
N ASP A 113 25.28 0.11 -13.94
CA ASP A 113 26.66 0.55 -14.05
C ASP A 113 26.64 1.89 -14.79
N HIS A 114 26.66 2.98 -14.04
CA HIS A 114 26.79 4.35 -14.56
C HIS A 114 28.20 4.59 -15.11
N ARG A 115 28.72 3.69 -15.94
CA ARG A 115 29.75 4.04 -16.93
C ARG A 115 29.11 4.92 -17.98
N VAL A 116 28.85 6.17 -17.60
CA VAL A 116 28.78 7.27 -18.55
C VAL A 116 30.16 7.31 -19.22
N PRO A 117 30.28 7.01 -20.53
CA PRO A 117 31.53 7.29 -21.21
C PRO A 117 31.71 8.80 -21.21
N ILE A 118 32.80 9.25 -20.60
CA ILE A 118 33.28 10.62 -20.75
C ILE A 118 33.78 10.71 -22.19
N CYS A 119 32.98 11.32 -23.06
CA CYS A 119 33.36 11.75 -24.39
C CYS A 119 33.07 13.25 -24.51
#